data_AF-A0A833CN65-F1
#
_entry.id   AF-A0A833CN65-F1
#
_cell.length_a   1.000
_cell.length_b   1.000
_cell.length_c   1.000
_cell.angle_alpha   90.00
_cell.angle_beta   90.00
_cell.angle_gamma   90.00
#
_symmetry.space_group_name_H-M   'P 1'
#
loop_
_entity.id
_entity.type
_entity.pdbx_description
1 polymer ?
#
loop_
_entity_poly.entity_id
_entity_poly.type
_entity_poly.pdbx_seq_one_letter_code
_entity_poly.pdbx_strand_id
1 'polypeptide(L)' 'MNSVSTCHLPLAAPGLISFRCRSPFGWIMIGAHDPDDAMSQARRSSESASRDTLQIWNGSRYVPV' A
#
# COMPACT_ATOMS: atom_id res chain seq x y z
N MET A 1 22.91 -12.36 11.57
CA MET A 1 21.44 -12.20 11.47
C MET A 1 21.12 -10.80 11.97
N ASN A 2 21.06 -9.82 11.07
CA ASN A 2 20.83 -8.42 11.46
C ASN A 2 19.32 -8.20 11.55
N SER A 3 18.80 -8.19 12.77
CA SER A 3 17.42 -7.80 13.08
C SER A 3 17.26 -6.30 12.82
N VAL A 4 16.90 -5.95 11.59
CA VAL A 4 16.45 -4.59 11.26
C VAL A 4 15.11 -4.39 11.98
N SER A 5 15.06 -3.47 12.96
CA SER A 5 13.83 -3.07 13.64
C SER A 5 12.75 -2.74 12.60
N THR A 6 11.79 -3.64 12.45
CA THR A 6 10.71 -3.61 11.45
C THR A 6 9.65 -2.53 11.70
N CYS A 7 9.73 -1.82 12.83
CA CYS A 7 8.75 -0.80 13.24
C CYS A 7 8.75 0.48 12.37
N HIS A 8 9.74 0.67 11.49
CA HIS A 8 9.84 1.83 10.59
C HIS A 8 9.50 1.52 9.13
N LEU A 9 9.18 0.27 8.80
CA LEU A 9 8.78 -0.11 7.46
C LEU A 9 7.28 0.17 7.26
N PRO A 10 6.86 0.47 6.03
CA PRO A 10 5.45 0.66 5.75
C PRO A 10 4.69 -0.64 6.10
N LEU A 11 3.47 -0.51 6.62
CA LEU A 11 2.68 -1.51 7.35
C LEU A 11 2.26 -2.77 6.55
N ALA A 12 3.09 -3.29 5.64
CA ALA A 12 2.89 -4.55 4.95
C ALA A 12 3.54 -5.71 5.71
N ALA A 13 2.88 -6.86 5.71
CA ALA A 13 3.46 -8.09 6.25
C ALA A 13 4.73 -8.46 5.46
N PRO A 14 5.69 -9.20 6.07
CA PRO A 14 6.90 -9.64 5.39
C PRO A 14 6.58 -10.35 4.05
N GLY A 15 7.26 -9.94 2.97
CA GLY A 15 7.05 -10.49 1.63
C GLY A 15 5.97 -9.77 0.79
N LEU A 16 5.25 -8.80 1.36
CA LEU A 16 4.31 -7.94 0.65
C LEU A 16 4.88 -6.55 0.44
N ILE A 17 4.46 -5.89 -0.65
CA ILE A 17 4.75 -4.49 -0.92
C ILE A 17 3.65 -3.67 -0.25
N SER A 18 4.05 -2.57 0.39
CA SER A 18 3.08 -1.64 0.96
C SER A 18 2.62 -0.64 -0.08
N PHE A 19 1.31 -0.63 -0.29
CA PHE A 19 0.58 0.33 -1.09
C PHE A 19 -0.33 1.17 -0.19
N ARG A 20 -0.72 2.32 -0.70
CA ARG A 20 -1.85 3.08 -0.15
C ARG A 20 -2.71 3.62 -1.28
N CYS A 21 -4.01 3.72 -1.04
CA CYS A 21 -4.95 4.30 -1.99
C CYS A 21 -5.74 5.42 -1.31
N ARG A 22 -5.97 6.55 -2.00
CA ARG A 22 -6.83 7.62 -1.48
C ARG A 22 -8.29 7.23 -1.64
N SER A 23 -9.06 7.38 -0.57
CA SER A 23 -10.53 7.36 -0.60
C SER A 23 -11.08 8.68 -0.02
N PRO A 24 -12.39 8.96 -0.17
CA PRO A 24 -13.04 10.12 0.45
C PRO A 24 -12.87 10.18 1.97
N PHE A 25 -12.70 9.03 2.62
CA PHE A 25 -12.59 8.90 4.07
C PHE A 25 -11.15 8.89 4.58
N GLY A 26 -10.14 8.90 3.69
CA GLY A 26 -8.74 8.92 4.08
C GLY A 26 -7.84 8.06 3.21
N TRP A 27 -6.83 7.44 3.83
CA TRP A 27 -5.89 6.55 3.16
C TRP A 27 -6.20 5.10 3.53
N ILE A 28 -6.37 4.25 2.52
CA ILE A 28 -6.48 2.81 2.68
C ILE A 28 -5.06 2.26 2.59
N MET A 29 -4.56 1.64 3.65
CA MET A 29 -3.25 0.98 3.69
C MET A 29 -3.41 -0.46 3.21
N ILE A 30 -2.56 -0.90 2.28
CA ILE A 30 -2.72 -2.17 1.57
C ILE A 30 -1.37 -2.88 1.51
N GLY A 31 -1.32 -4.15 1.90
CA GLY A 31 -0.19 -5.03 1.61
C GLY A 31 -0.56 -5.93 0.44
N ALA A 32 0.18 -5.87 -0.67
CA ALA A 32 -0.09 -6.67 -1.86
C ALA A 32 1.21 -7.04 -2.58
N HIS A 33 1.18 -8.04 -3.47
CA HIS A 33 2.34 -8.40 -4.27
C HIS A 33 2.55 -7.49 -5.48
N ASP A 34 1.46 -6.94 -6.01
CA ASP A 34 1.45 -6.12 -7.22
C ASP A 34 0.33 -5.07 -7.18
N PRO A 35 0.36 -4.08 -8.10
CA PRO A 35 -0.64 -3.02 -8.16
C PRO A 35 -2.07 -3.46 -8.49
N ASP A 36 -2.26 -4.58 -9.17
CA ASP A 36 -3.59 -5.08 -9.56
C ASP A 36 -4.28 -5.74 -8.37
N ASP A 37 -3.55 -6.54 -7.59
CA ASP A 37 -4.01 -7.06 -6.30
C ASP A 37 -4.26 -5.90 -5.32
N ALA A 38 -3.35 -4.91 -5.25
CA ALA A 38 -3.55 -3.74 -4.40
C ALA A 38 -4.86 -3.00 -4.73
N MET A 39 -5.15 -2.77 -6.01
CA MET A 39 -6.41 -2.14 -6.43
C MET A 39 -7.64 -2.98 -6.10
N SER A 40 -7.53 -4.29 -6.21
CA SER A 40 -8.61 -5.21 -5.85
C SER A 40 -8.94 -5.10 -4.36
N GLN A 41 -7.93 -5.06 -3.48
CA GLN A 41 -8.15 -4.83 -2.05
C GLN A 41 -8.68 -3.42 -1.77
N ALA A 42 -8.18 -2.39 -2.48
CA ALA A 42 -8.65 -1.02 -2.32
C ALA A 42 -10.15 -0.88 -2.62
N ARG A 43 -10.61 -1.50 -3.72
CA ARG A 43 -12.02 -1.48 -4.16
C ARG A 43 -12.95 -2.19 -3.19
N ARG A 44 -12.47 -3.24 -2.50
CA ARG A 44 -13.24 -3.93 -1.45
C ARG A 44 -13.48 -3.02 -0.23
N SER A 45 -12.55 -2.11 0.05
CA SER A 45 -12.69 -1.14 1.15
C SER A 45 -13.41 0.15 0.73
N SER A 46 -13.31 0.56 -0.53
CA SER A 46 -14.01 1.72 -1.06
C SER A 46 -14.20 1.61 -2.57
N GLU A 47 -15.45 1.67 -3.03
CA GLU A 47 -15.77 1.66 -4.47
C GLU A 47 -15.15 2.84 -5.23
N SER A 48 -14.89 3.95 -4.53
CA SER A 48 -14.26 5.15 -5.09
C SER A 48 -12.73 5.04 -5.21
N ALA A 49 -12.12 3.93 -4.82
CA ALA A 49 -10.69 3.71 -5.00
C ALA A 49 -10.33 3.70 -6.49
N SER A 50 -9.44 4.63 -6.89
CA SER A 50 -8.93 4.74 -8.26
C SER A 50 -7.45 4.39 -8.32
N ARG A 51 -7.01 3.88 -9.47
CA ARG A 51 -5.60 3.64 -9.77
C ARG A 51 -4.79 4.94 -9.75
N ASP A 52 -5.40 6.07 -10.12
CA ASP A 52 -4.73 7.38 -10.13
C ASP A 52 -4.31 7.85 -8.73
N THR A 53 -4.95 7.30 -7.69
CA THR A 53 -4.66 7.62 -6.29
C THR A 53 -3.90 6.52 -5.57
N LEU A 54 -3.52 5.46 -6.30
CA LEU A 54 -2.69 4.37 -5.79
C LEU A 54 -1.24 4.83 -5.71
N GLN A 55 -0.60 4.51 -4.59
CA GLN A 55 0.81 4.78 -4.36
C GLN A 55 1.51 3.57 -3.77
N ILE A 56 2.75 3.36 -4.16
CA ILE A 56 3.63 2.27 -3.72
C ILE A 56 4.75 2.83 -2.85
N TRP A 57 5.12 2.10 -1.79
CA TRP A 57 6.30 2.43 -1.01
C TRP A 57 7.58 2.00 -1.74
N ASN A 58 8.44 2.96 -2.06
CA ASN A 58 9.70 2.70 -2.77
C ASN A 58 10.93 2.48 -1.85
N GLY A 59 10.73 2.32 -0.54
CA GLY A 59 11.79 2.24 0.45
C GLY A 59 12.03 3.54 1.24
N SER A 60 11.59 4.70 0.70
CA SER A 60 11.76 6.01 1.34
C SER A 60 10.46 6.81 1.43
N ARG A 61 9.60 6.72 0.41
CA ARG A 61 8.30 7.41 0.37
C ARG A 61 7.29 6.65 -0.49
N TYR A 62 6.03 7.02 -0.32
CA TYR A 62 4.98 6.62 -1.25
C TYR A 62 5.07 7.44 -2.53
N VAL A 63 5.14 6.77 -3.67
CA VAL A 63 5.15 7.36 -5.01
C VAL A 63 3.95 6.84 -5.81
N PRO A 64 3.41 7.61 -6.77
CA PRO A 64 2.41 7.10 -7.70
C PRO A 64 2.89 5.82 -8.38
N VAL A 65 1.96 4.87 -8.56
CA VAL A 65 2.22 3.60 -9.26
C VAL A 65 2.10 3.77 -10.76
#